data_AF-K9RJP7-F1
#
_entry.id   AF-K9RJP7-F1
#
_cell.length_a   1.000
_cell.length_b   1.000
_cell.length_c   1.000
_cell.angle_alpha   90.00
_cell.angle_beta   90.00
_cell.angle_gamma   90.00
#
_symmetry.space_group_name_H-M   'P 1'
#
loop_
_entity.id
_entity.type
_entity.pdbx_description
1 polymer ?
#
loop_
_entity_poly.entity_id
_entity_poly.type
_entity_poly.pdbx_seq_one_letter_code
_entity_poly.pdbx_strand_id
1 'polypeptide(L)'
;MPNTFVILKQGSTGPDVIRLQEDLQRLNYYSGAIDGNFGPITKQAVIEFQQARGLTADGIVGENTRSEINRILCYSFPINQWRRMSEEEEIKEIKSLINDRTAVAALNQVALENFVGYDCTRRFYVHEELYGVYSLMRVKCSTPRGNSAAIGYDEIRVIFNRFEGHIEGFDIERVSEETGLPIIQLPED
;
A
#
# COMPACT_ATOMS: atom_id res chain seq x y z
N MET A 1 -17.84 -6.79 -8.29
CA MET A 1 -18.25 -6.76 -6.87
C MET A 1 -17.54 -5.55 -6.27
N PRO A 2 -18.22 -4.64 -5.56
CA PRO A 2 -17.54 -3.50 -4.97
C PRO A 2 -16.50 -4.04 -3.97
N ASN A 3 -15.27 -3.53 -4.07
CA ASN A 3 -14.21 -3.80 -3.13
C ASN A 3 -14.56 -3.01 -1.86
N THR A 4 -15.40 -3.61 -1.01
CA THR A 4 -15.89 -2.92 0.19
C THR A 4 -14.74 -2.90 1.20
N PHE A 5 -14.00 -1.80 1.22
CA PHE A 5 -13.11 -1.49 2.34
C PHE A 5 -13.88 -1.73 3.63
N VAL A 6 -13.45 -2.73 4.40
CA VAL A 6 -14.10 -3.02 5.68
C VAL A 6 -13.85 -1.83 6.59
N ILE A 7 -14.92 -1.11 6.91
CA ILE A 7 -14.87 -0.01 7.87
C ILE A 7 -14.78 -0.64 9.26
N LEU A 8 -13.66 -0.44 9.93
CA LEU A 8 -13.48 -0.92 11.29
C LEU A 8 -13.87 0.16 12.28
N LYS A 9 -14.62 -0.24 13.30
CA LYS A 9 -15.07 0.63 14.39
C LYS A 9 -15.24 -0.21 15.65
N GLN A 10 -15.48 0.44 16.78
CA GLN A 10 -15.75 -0.27 18.02
C GLN A 10 -16.86 -1.32 17.85
N GLY A 11 -16.59 -2.55 18.27
CA GLY A 11 -17.44 -3.72 18.09
C GLY A 11 -17.14 -4.56 16.84
N SER A 12 -16.33 -4.07 15.90
CA SER A 12 -15.74 -4.91 14.84
C SER A 12 -14.87 -6.01 15.46
N THR A 13 -14.84 -7.19 14.82
CA THR A 13 -13.97 -8.29 15.22
C THR A 13 -13.38 -9.00 14.00
N GLY A 14 -12.29 -9.75 14.22
CA GLY A 14 -11.69 -10.63 13.21
C GLY A 14 -10.31 -10.18 12.72
N PRO A 15 -9.81 -10.80 11.64
CA PRO A 15 -8.44 -10.62 11.16
C PRO A 15 -8.09 -9.16 10.80
N ASP A 16 -9.04 -8.39 10.27
CA ASP A 16 -8.82 -6.97 9.96
C ASP A 16 -8.52 -6.13 11.21
N VAL A 17 -9.13 -6.49 12.35
CA VAL A 17 -8.90 -5.81 13.63
C VAL A 17 -7.56 -6.20 14.22
N ILE A 18 -7.15 -7.46 14.08
CA ILE A 18 -5.82 -7.94 14.49
C ILE A 18 -4.74 -7.08 13.83
N ARG A 19 -4.85 -6.86 12.50
CA ARG A 19 -3.87 -6.03 11.79
C ARG A 19 -3.90 -4.59 12.19
N LEU A 20 -5.08 -4.00 12.36
CA LEU A 20 -5.17 -2.64 12.86
C LEU A 20 -4.45 -2.51 14.21
N GLN A 21 -4.62 -3.47 15.12
CA GLN A 21 -3.94 -3.48 16.42
C GLN A 21 -2.42 -3.61 16.27
N GLU A 22 -1.94 -4.50 15.39
CA GLU A 22 -0.52 -4.68 15.07
C GLU A 22 0.10 -3.42 14.46
N ASP A 23 -0.56 -2.82 13.47
CA ASP A 23 -0.13 -1.61 12.78
C ASP A 23 -0.03 -0.43 13.76
N LEU A 24 -1.08 -0.22 14.56
CA LEU A 24 -1.06 0.82 15.58
C LEU A 24 0.00 0.55 16.66
N GLN A 25 0.31 -0.73 16.97
CA GLN A 25 1.37 -1.07 17.91
C GLN A 25 2.76 -0.75 17.33
N ARG A 26 3.01 -1.10 16.07
CA ARG A 26 4.24 -0.75 15.34
C ARG A 26 4.46 0.76 15.27
N LEU A 27 3.36 1.50 15.11
CA LEU A 27 3.35 2.96 15.11
C LEU A 27 3.39 3.58 16.52
N ASN A 28 3.47 2.78 17.58
CA ASN A 28 3.48 3.18 18.99
C ASN A 28 2.21 3.88 19.49
N TYR A 29 1.06 3.67 18.85
CA TYR A 29 -0.26 4.14 19.29
C TYR A 29 -1.07 3.09 20.06
N TYR A 30 -0.71 1.81 19.98
CA TYR A 30 -1.44 0.72 20.63
C TYR A 30 -0.54 -0.13 21.54
N SER A 31 -0.95 -0.29 22.79
CA SER A 31 -0.24 -1.11 23.79
C SER A 31 -1.10 -2.24 24.37
N GLY A 32 -2.28 -2.48 23.79
CA GLY A 32 -3.20 -3.54 24.21
C GLY A 32 -2.82 -4.91 23.63
N ALA A 33 -3.59 -5.93 23.97
CA ALA A 33 -3.47 -7.24 23.35
C ALA A 33 -3.95 -7.19 21.89
N ILE A 34 -3.27 -7.91 21.01
CA ILE A 34 -3.73 -8.18 19.65
C ILE A 34 -4.68 -9.38 19.76
N ASP A 35 -5.97 -9.10 19.88
CA ASP A 35 -7.00 -10.10 20.15
C ASP A 35 -8.09 -10.14 19.07
N GLY A 36 -7.98 -9.25 18.08
CA GLY A 36 -8.95 -9.13 17.00
C GLY A 36 -10.29 -8.56 17.46
N ASN A 37 -10.38 -7.94 18.64
CA ASN A 37 -11.56 -7.26 19.13
C ASN A 37 -11.36 -5.76 19.13
N PHE A 38 -12.20 -5.04 18.40
CA PHE A 38 -12.12 -3.58 18.35
C PHE A 38 -12.82 -3.02 19.59
N GLY A 39 -12.11 -3.07 20.71
CA GLY A 39 -12.54 -2.57 22.00
C GLY A 39 -12.26 -1.07 22.21
N PRO A 40 -12.57 -0.54 23.41
CA PRO A 40 -12.30 0.85 23.76
C PRO A 40 -10.82 1.25 23.64
N ILE A 41 -9.90 0.33 23.95
CA ILE A 41 -8.45 0.58 23.84
C ILE A 41 -8.05 0.76 22.36
N THR A 42 -8.53 -0.12 21.47
CA THR A 42 -8.28 0.00 20.02
C THR A 42 -8.86 1.31 19.48
N LYS A 43 -10.07 1.69 19.91
CA LYS A 43 -10.68 2.96 19.52
C LYS A 43 -9.84 4.17 19.94
N GLN A 44 -9.35 4.16 21.18
CA GLN A 44 -8.53 5.23 21.70
C GLN A 44 -7.23 5.37 20.89
N ALA A 45 -6.56 4.25 20.57
CA ALA A 45 -5.37 4.24 19.73
C ALA A 45 -5.64 4.79 18.32
N VAL A 46 -6.78 4.45 17.70
CA VAL A 46 -7.17 5.00 16.40
C VAL A 46 -7.38 6.52 16.48
N ILE A 47 -8.05 7.01 17.52
CA ILE A 47 -8.28 8.44 17.73
C ILE A 47 -6.93 9.17 17.88
N GLU A 48 -6.03 8.65 18.70
CA GLU A 48 -4.70 9.24 18.92
C GLU A 48 -3.87 9.28 17.63
N PHE A 49 -3.90 8.19 16.86
CA PHE A 49 -3.31 8.13 15.54
C PHE A 49 -3.90 9.20 14.61
N GLN A 50 -5.23 9.25 14.48
CA GLN A 50 -5.92 10.20 13.61
C GLN A 50 -5.59 11.66 13.98
N GLN A 51 -5.58 11.98 15.28
CA GLN A 51 -5.21 13.32 15.78
C GLN A 51 -3.76 13.67 15.40
N ALA A 52 -2.83 12.75 15.65
CA ALA A 52 -1.42 12.97 15.35
C ALA A 52 -1.14 13.14 13.84
N ARG A 53 -2.03 12.62 12.99
CA ARG A 53 -1.92 12.72 11.52
C ARG A 53 -2.84 13.78 10.90
N GLY A 54 -3.53 14.59 11.70
CA GLY A 54 -4.41 15.65 11.20
C GLY A 54 -5.63 15.13 10.45
N LEU A 55 -6.04 13.88 10.73
CA LEU A 55 -7.27 13.28 10.20
C LEU A 55 -8.47 13.60 11.10
N THR A 56 -9.68 13.36 10.60
CA THR A 56 -10.88 13.36 11.44
C THR A 56 -10.74 12.28 12.53
N ALA A 57 -10.68 12.70 13.80
CA ALA A 57 -10.45 11.83 14.94
C ALA A 57 -11.74 11.21 15.50
N ASP A 58 -12.44 10.44 14.67
CA ASP A 58 -13.73 9.81 14.98
C ASP A 58 -13.60 8.39 15.57
N GLY A 59 -12.39 7.83 15.58
CA GLY A 59 -12.13 6.45 16.03
C GLY A 59 -12.64 5.39 15.07
N ILE A 60 -12.91 5.77 13.81
CA ILE A 60 -13.35 4.89 12.74
C ILE A 60 -12.22 4.75 11.71
N VAL A 61 -11.89 3.51 11.38
CA VAL A 61 -10.88 3.22 10.35
C VAL A 61 -11.59 3.06 9.02
N GLY A 62 -11.73 4.18 8.32
CA GLY A 62 -12.08 4.25 6.91
C GLY A 62 -10.85 4.27 5.99
N GLU A 63 -11.08 4.52 4.71
CA GLU A 63 -10.04 4.58 3.67
C GLU A 63 -8.88 5.53 4.04
N ASN A 64 -9.19 6.78 4.39
CA ASN A 64 -8.16 7.77 4.74
C ASN A 64 -7.28 7.34 5.93
N THR A 65 -7.88 6.78 6.99
CA THR A 65 -7.13 6.31 8.16
C THR A 65 -6.20 5.16 7.76
N ARG A 66 -6.70 4.19 6.98
CA ARG A 66 -5.91 3.04 6.54
C ARG A 66 -4.79 3.45 5.59
N SER A 67 -5.06 4.32 4.61
CA SER A 67 -4.03 4.83 3.71
C SER A 67 -2.92 5.56 4.45
N GLU A 68 -3.24 6.34 5.49
CA GLU A 68 -2.22 7.02 6.28
C GLU A 68 -1.41 6.05 7.15
N ILE A 69 -2.04 5.03 7.75
CA ILE A 69 -1.35 3.95 8.47
C ILE A 69 -0.35 3.26 7.52
N ASN A 70 -0.85 2.80 6.37
CA ASN A 70 -0.05 2.13 5.34
C ASN A 70 1.10 3.02 4.89
N ARG A 71 0.83 4.29 4.62
CA ARG A 71 1.83 5.26 4.20
C ARG A 71 2.97 5.36 5.22
N ILE A 72 2.65 5.50 6.51
CA ILE A 72 3.69 5.64 7.56
C ILE A 72 4.46 4.34 7.75
N LEU A 73 3.76 3.21 7.79
CA LEU A 73 4.42 1.91 7.87
C LEU A 73 5.36 1.70 6.68
N CYS A 74 4.92 2.11 5.50
CA CYS A 74 5.71 2.14 4.27
C CYS A 74 7.00 2.98 4.39
N TYR A 75 6.94 4.16 5.03
CA TYR A 75 8.13 4.98 5.32
C TYR A 75 9.00 4.45 6.46
N SER A 76 8.47 3.58 7.33
CA SER A 76 9.23 3.01 8.45
C SER A 76 10.16 1.87 8.04
N PHE A 77 10.03 1.39 6.80
CA PHE A 77 10.89 0.35 6.24
C PHE A 77 12.25 0.91 5.86
N PRO A 78 13.36 0.26 6.27
CA PRO A 78 14.67 0.70 5.83
C PRO A 78 14.82 0.50 4.31
N ILE A 79 15.34 1.56 3.70
CA ILE A 79 15.66 1.84 2.30
C ILE A 79 16.27 0.68 1.47
N ASN A 80 16.66 -0.45 2.10
CA ASN A 80 17.42 -1.54 1.50
C ASN A 80 16.81 -2.95 1.70
N GLN A 81 15.56 -3.09 2.14
CA GLN A 81 14.94 -4.42 2.35
C GLN A 81 14.04 -4.92 1.22
N TRP A 82 13.73 -4.07 0.23
CA TRP A 82 13.02 -4.50 -0.96
C TRP A 82 13.96 -5.27 -1.88
N ARG A 83 13.61 -6.52 -2.19
CA ARG A 83 14.39 -7.36 -3.10
C ARG A 83 13.70 -7.41 -4.45
N ARG A 84 14.49 -7.29 -5.52
CA ARG A 84 13.99 -7.54 -6.88
C ARG A 84 13.56 -9.01 -7.03
N MET A 85 12.39 -9.23 -7.61
CA MET A 85 11.91 -10.57 -7.93
C MET A 85 12.74 -11.18 -9.06
N SER A 86 12.95 -12.50 -9.02
CA SER A 86 13.46 -13.27 -10.15
C SER A 86 12.40 -13.36 -11.26
N GLU A 87 12.79 -13.71 -12.49
CA GLU A 87 11.84 -13.85 -13.60
C GLU A 87 10.72 -14.87 -13.30
N GLU A 88 11.05 -15.98 -12.62
CA GLU A 88 10.06 -16.98 -12.20
C GLU A 88 9.08 -16.43 -11.16
N GLU A 89 9.59 -15.66 -10.18
CA GLU A 89 8.78 -14.96 -9.19
C GLU A 89 7.87 -13.92 -9.84
N GLU A 90 8.39 -13.13 -10.80
CA GLU A 90 7.60 -12.14 -11.56
C GLU A 90 6.45 -12.80 -12.32
N ILE A 91 6.70 -13.93 -12.98
CA ILE A 91 5.66 -14.67 -13.71
C ILE A 91 4.57 -15.16 -12.76
N LYS A 92 4.96 -15.69 -11.59
CA LYS A 92 4.01 -16.15 -10.56
C LYS A 92 3.21 -14.99 -10.01
N GLU A 93 3.86 -13.86 -9.76
CA GLU A 93 3.23 -12.65 -9.25
C GLU A 93 2.22 -12.10 -10.25
N ILE A 94 2.60 -11.91 -11.52
CA ILE A 94 1.69 -11.47 -12.58
C ILE A 94 0.46 -12.38 -12.65
N LYS A 95 0.64 -13.71 -12.59
CA LYS A 95 -0.47 -14.66 -12.56
C LYS A 95 -1.37 -14.46 -11.32
N SER A 96 -0.81 -14.18 -10.16
CA SER A 96 -1.59 -13.86 -8.96
C SER A 96 -2.38 -12.57 -9.16
N LEU A 97 -1.75 -11.51 -9.70
CA LEU A 97 -2.38 -10.21 -9.89
C LEU A 97 -3.54 -10.24 -10.88
N ILE A 98 -3.38 -10.88 -12.04
CA ILE A 98 -4.45 -10.92 -13.06
C ILE A 98 -5.67 -11.76 -12.63
N ASN A 99 -5.48 -12.68 -11.69
CA ASN A 99 -6.56 -13.52 -11.14
C ASN A 99 -7.22 -12.89 -9.91
N ASP A 100 -6.68 -11.78 -9.41
CA ASP A 100 -7.21 -11.06 -8.26
C ASP A 100 -7.92 -9.77 -8.71
N ARG A 101 -9.17 -9.59 -8.28
CA ARG A 101 -9.99 -8.45 -8.72
C ARG A 101 -9.47 -7.11 -8.22
N THR A 102 -8.91 -7.08 -7.01
CA THR A 102 -8.34 -5.89 -6.39
C THR A 102 -7.09 -5.47 -7.14
N ALA A 103 -6.23 -6.43 -7.47
CA ALA A 103 -5.06 -6.15 -8.28
C ALA A 103 -5.41 -5.70 -9.70
N VAL A 104 -6.37 -6.35 -10.37
CA VAL A 104 -6.84 -5.91 -11.70
C VAL A 104 -7.39 -4.49 -11.66
N ALA A 105 -8.07 -4.09 -10.59
CA ALA A 105 -8.52 -2.71 -10.43
C ALA A 105 -7.35 -1.72 -10.36
N ALA A 106 -6.28 -2.05 -9.62
CA ALA A 106 -5.06 -1.26 -9.58
C ALA A 106 -4.41 -1.13 -10.96
N LEU A 107 -4.28 -2.25 -11.69
CA LEU A 107 -3.69 -2.26 -13.04
C LEU A 107 -4.52 -1.42 -14.03
N ASN A 108 -5.84 -1.48 -13.94
CA ASN A 108 -6.72 -0.65 -14.76
C ASN A 108 -6.55 0.84 -14.44
N GLN A 109 -6.37 1.20 -13.16
CA GLN A 109 -6.12 2.60 -12.78
C GLN A 109 -4.81 3.11 -13.38
N VAL A 110 -3.73 2.32 -13.29
CA VAL A 110 -2.43 2.67 -13.91
C VAL A 110 -2.56 2.81 -15.44
N ALA A 111 -3.36 1.94 -16.08
CA ALA A 111 -3.64 2.04 -17.51
C ALA A 111 -4.38 3.33 -17.90
N LEU A 112 -5.39 3.73 -17.11
CA LEU A 112 -6.12 5.00 -17.33
C LEU A 112 -5.23 6.24 -17.17
N GLU A 113 -4.16 6.13 -16.38
CA GLU A 113 -3.16 7.18 -16.21
C GLU A 113 -2.08 7.16 -17.32
N ASN A 114 -2.24 6.33 -18.36
CA ASN A 114 -1.32 6.14 -19.49
C ASN A 114 0.06 5.55 -19.13
N PHE A 115 0.17 4.85 -17.99
CA PHE A 115 1.40 4.14 -17.60
C PHE A 115 1.44 2.69 -18.13
N VAL A 116 0.80 2.44 -19.28
CA VAL A 116 0.81 1.14 -19.96
C VAL A 116 1.11 1.40 -21.44
N GLY A 117 2.39 1.66 -21.73
CA GLY A 117 2.94 1.94 -23.06
C GLY A 117 4.11 1.03 -23.41
N TYR A 118 4.45 0.94 -24.70
CA TYR A 118 5.58 0.12 -25.19
C TYR A 118 6.94 0.64 -24.71
N ASP A 119 7.01 1.91 -24.37
CA ASP A 119 8.16 2.63 -23.85
C ASP A 119 8.24 2.60 -22.31
N CYS A 120 7.30 1.90 -21.67
CA CYS A 120 7.30 1.70 -20.23
C CYS A 120 7.97 0.37 -19.86
N THR A 121 8.84 0.42 -18.85
CA THR A 121 9.46 -0.74 -18.21
C THR A 121 8.76 -1.05 -16.91
N ARG A 122 8.52 -2.33 -16.64
CA ARG A 122 7.97 -2.81 -15.37
C ARG A 122 8.97 -3.69 -14.64
N ARG A 123 9.04 -3.54 -13.32
CA ARG A 123 9.84 -4.37 -12.41
C ARG A 123 9.03 -4.73 -11.19
N PHE A 124 9.20 -5.95 -10.69
CA PHE A 124 8.57 -6.36 -9.44
C PHE A 124 9.58 -6.51 -8.31
N TYR A 125 9.15 -6.08 -7.14
CA TYR A 125 9.90 -6.19 -5.89
C TYR A 125 9.04 -6.91 -4.86
N VAL A 126 9.71 -7.61 -3.95
CA VAL A 126 9.08 -8.27 -2.82
C VAL A 126 9.73 -7.80 -1.53
N HIS A 127 8.90 -7.67 -0.50
CA HIS A 127 9.34 -7.48 0.87
C HIS A 127 8.57 -8.44 1.77
N GLU A 128 9.31 -9.31 2.46
CA GLU A 128 8.76 -10.26 3.41
C GLU A 128 8.90 -9.72 4.83
N GLU A 129 7.80 -9.71 5.56
CA GLU A 129 7.75 -9.34 6.97
C GLU A 129 7.30 -10.51 7.83
N LEU A 130 7.47 -10.35 9.15
CA LEU A 130 7.06 -11.34 10.15
C LEU A 130 5.57 -11.73 10.08
N TYR A 131 4.71 -10.92 9.45
CA TYR A 131 3.25 -11.10 9.41
C TYR A 131 2.61 -10.85 8.03
N GLY A 132 3.40 -10.69 6.98
CA GLY A 132 2.85 -10.38 5.65
C GLY A 132 3.91 -10.36 4.56
N VAL A 133 3.45 -10.38 3.30
CA VAL A 133 4.32 -10.25 2.13
C VAL A 133 3.78 -9.11 1.29
N TYR A 134 4.62 -8.11 1.03
CA TYR A 134 4.29 -7.03 0.12
C TYR A 134 4.92 -7.30 -1.22
N SER A 135 4.15 -7.10 -2.29
CA SER A 135 4.69 -7.02 -3.63
C SER A 135 4.51 -5.62 -4.18
N LEU A 136 5.51 -5.14 -4.90
CA LEU A 136 5.49 -3.82 -5.51
C LEU A 136 5.75 -3.96 -7.00
N MET A 137 4.87 -3.37 -7.81
CA MET A 137 5.10 -3.18 -9.25
C MET A 137 5.55 -1.75 -9.49
N ARG A 138 6.80 -1.60 -9.94
CA ARG A 138 7.37 -0.33 -10.38
C ARG A 138 7.18 -0.20 -11.88
N VAL A 139 6.64 0.92 -12.35
CA VAL A 139 6.49 1.25 -13.77
C VAL A 139 7.20 2.57 -14.05
N LYS A 140 8.12 2.54 -15.01
CA LYS A 140 8.85 3.70 -15.51
C LYS A 140 8.59 3.87 -16.99
N CYS A 141 8.15 5.04 -17.43
CA CYS A 141 7.91 5.34 -18.84
C CYS A 141 8.95 6.34 -19.36
N SER A 142 9.20 6.32 -20.66
CA SER A 142 10.01 7.37 -21.29
C SER A 142 9.19 8.67 -21.23
N THR A 143 9.79 9.77 -20.77
CA THR A 143 9.08 11.05 -20.62
C THR A 143 8.45 11.47 -21.95
N PRO A 144 7.11 11.66 -22.03
CA PRO A 144 6.48 12.04 -23.29
C PRO A 144 6.91 13.46 -23.66
N ARG A 145 7.69 13.62 -24.72
CA ARG A 145 7.87 14.93 -25.37
C ARG A 145 6.56 15.31 -26.05
N GLY A 146 5.67 16.00 -25.34
CA GLY A 146 4.46 16.58 -25.92
C GLY A 146 3.38 16.89 -24.88
N ASN A 147 3.04 18.18 -24.78
CA ASN A 147 1.94 18.80 -24.03
C ASN A 147 0.82 17.85 -23.55
N SER A 148 0.93 17.33 -22.34
CA SER A 148 -0.23 16.88 -21.57
C SER A 148 -0.08 17.35 -20.13
N ALA A 149 -1.10 18.06 -19.66
CA ALA A 149 -1.15 18.82 -18.42
C ALA A 149 -1.27 17.96 -17.14
N ALA A 150 -0.66 16.77 -17.12
CA ALA A 150 -0.36 16.09 -15.87
C ALA A 150 1.01 16.59 -15.41
N ILE A 151 1.12 17.03 -14.16
CA ILE A 151 2.44 17.16 -13.53
C ILE A 151 3.11 15.79 -13.71
N GLY A 152 4.18 15.74 -14.51
CA GLY A 152 4.73 14.52 -15.07
C GLY A 152 5.38 13.67 -13.99
N TYR A 153 4.76 12.54 -13.67
CA TYR A 153 5.39 11.52 -12.84
C TYR A 153 6.25 10.64 -13.75
N ASP A 154 7.51 10.44 -13.38
CA ASP A 154 8.47 9.61 -14.12
C ASP A 154 8.33 8.13 -13.73
N GLU A 155 7.75 7.88 -12.55
CA GLU A 155 7.61 6.56 -11.96
C GLU A 155 6.28 6.43 -11.21
N ILE A 156 5.57 5.34 -11.49
CA ILE A 156 4.39 4.89 -10.74
C ILE A 156 4.75 3.60 -10.02
N ARG A 157 4.35 3.48 -8.77
CA ARG A 157 4.48 2.24 -8.01
C ARG A 157 3.14 1.81 -7.48
N VAL A 158 2.84 0.55 -7.69
CA VAL A 158 1.67 -0.10 -7.10
C VAL A 158 2.15 -1.05 -6.03
N ILE A 159 1.76 -0.79 -4.80
CA ILE A 159 2.06 -1.64 -3.64
C ILE A 159 0.83 -2.52 -3.43
N PHE A 160 0.99 -3.84 -3.48
CA PHE A 160 -0.07 -4.79 -3.18
C PHE A 160 0.10 -5.28 -1.73
N ASN A 161 -0.88 -4.96 -0.91
CA ASN A 161 -0.91 -5.34 0.49
C ASN A 161 -1.49 -6.76 0.59
N ARG A 162 -0.70 -7.72 1.09
CA ARG A 162 -1.15 -9.12 1.20
C ARG A 162 -1.20 -9.60 2.63
N PHE A 163 -2.19 -10.44 2.91
CA PHE A 163 -2.31 -11.18 4.15
C PHE A 163 -2.70 -12.62 3.90
N GLU A 164 -2.02 -13.54 4.58
CA GLU A 164 -2.17 -14.98 4.37
C GLU A 164 -2.12 -15.38 2.87
N GLY A 165 -1.39 -14.59 2.06
CA GLY A 165 -1.25 -14.79 0.61
C GLY A 165 -2.31 -14.10 -0.27
N HIS A 166 -3.35 -13.50 0.30
CA HIS A 166 -4.43 -12.81 -0.41
C HIS A 166 -4.19 -11.30 -0.53
N ILE A 167 -4.52 -10.70 -1.67
CA ILE A 167 -4.43 -9.24 -1.87
C ILE A 167 -5.68 -8.60 -1.29
N GLU A 168 -5.50 -7.71 -0.34
CA GLU A 168 -6.63 -7.06 0.33
C GLU A 168 -6.82 -5.61 -0.09
N GLY A 169 -5.76 -5.01 -0.62
CA GLY A 169 -5.75 -3.64 -1.05
C GLY A 169 -4.50 -3.34 -1.85
N PHE A 170 -4.47 -2.12 -2.38
CA PHE A 170 -3.29 -1.60 -3.03
C PHE A 170 -3.16 -0.11 -2.75
N ASP A 171 -1.93 0.38 -2.79
CA ASP A 171 -1.59 1.78 -2.73
C ASP A 171 -0.85 2.17 -4.01
N ILE A 172 -1.07 3.39 -4.51
CA ILE A 172 -0.38 3.91 -5.70
C ILE A 172 0.44 5.13 -5.31
N GLU A 173 1.75 4.99 -5.44
CA GLU A 173 2.72 6.09 -5.27
C GLU A 173 3.04 6.69 -6.64
N ARG A 174 3.04 8.02 -6.72
CA ARG A 174 3.43 8.78 -7.91
C ARG A 174 4.68 9.58 -7.61
N VAL A 175 5.75 9.29 -8.33
CA VAL A 175 7.08 9.85 -8.09
C VAL A 175 7.47 10.71 -9.27
N SER A 176 7.79 11.97 -8.99
CA SER A 176 8.35 12.91 -9.97
C SER A 176 9.77 13.25 -9.55
N GLU A 177 10.70 13.19 -10.51
CA GLU A 177 12.09 13.53 -10.29
C GLU A 177 12.29 15.00 -9.85
N GLU A 178 11.36 15.90 -10.21
CA GLU A 178 11.44 17.33 -9.90
C GLU A 178 10.93 17.70 -8.50
N THR A 179 9.87 17.02 -8.02
CA THR A 179 9.13 17.49 -6.83
C THR A 179 9.39 16.72 -5.54
N GLY A 180 10.05 15.55 -5.57
CA GLY A 180 10.31 14.83 -4.31
C GLY A 180 11.03 13.50 -4.43
N LEU A 181 11.69 13.13 -3.33
CA LEU A 181 12.23 11.79 -3.14
C LEU A 181 11.08 10.79 -2.96
N PRO A 182 11.19 9.59 -3.56
CA PRO A 182 10.20 8.54 -3.34
C PRO A 182 10.10 8.13 -1.86
N ILE A 183 8.90 7.72 -1.46
CA ILE A 183 8.56 7.11 -0.17
C ILE A 183 9.40 5.86 0.05
N ILE A 184 9.42 5.00 -0.96
CA ILE A 184 10.19 3.76 -0.96
C ILE A 184 11.47 3.96 -1.79
N GLN A 185 12.64 3.71 -1.22
CA GLN A 185 13.83 3.57 -2.06
C GLN A 185 13.96 2.10 -2.47
N LEU A 186 13.93 1.87 -3.78
CA LEU A 186 14.13 0.56 -4.37
C LEU A 186 15.61 0.42 -4.75
N PRO A 187 16.19 -0.79 -4.67
CA PRO A 187 17.52 -1.03 -5.22
C PRO A 187 17.64 -0.53 -6.67
N GLU A 188 18.75 0.11 -6.99
CA GLU A 188 19.08 0.48 -8.37
C GLU A 188 19.29 -0.79 -9.23
N ASP A 189 18.98 -0.67 -10.52
CA ASP A 189 19.07 -1.76 -11.51
C ASP A 189 20.51 -2.00 -11.99
#